data_AF-A0A0C9YX27-F1
#
_entry.id   AF-A0A0C9YX27-F1
#
_cell.length_a   1.000
_cell.length_b   1.000
_cell.length_c   1.000
_cell.angle_alpha   90.00
_cell.angle_beta   90.00
_cell.angle_gamma   90.00
#
_symmetry.space_group_name_H-M   'P 1'
#
loop_
_entity.id
_entity.type
_entity.pdbx_description
1 polymer ?
#
loop_
_entity_poly.entity_id
_entity_poly.type
_entity_poly.pdbx_seq_one_letter_code
_entity_poly.pdbx_strand_id
1 'polypeptide(L)'
;MQVLENSGSTVSEFMLSLLSSSQYKDHPFVHDLITRSADIFSILMQRCADDDRLLKRATDVLKGVYRAELREITSEERGWHFGAMGVTTKQLEGFSIDDMARDMEICAPELWRLLGMLLDDERMGNKPEEDCRDDLLTEGDDEYWNAVDEIDLEGFIAGLTTEGRSSPASLDKRSCRHAAVVKIVRVCST
;
A
#
# COMPACT_ATOMS: atom_id res chain seq x y z
N MET A 1 -21.47 35.64 -7.63
CA MET A 1 -22.19 35.27 -6.39
C MET A 1 -23.70 35.45 -6.51
N GLN A 2 -24.21 36.57 -7.07
CA GLN A 2 -25.65 36.83 -7.21
C GLN A 2 -26.48 35.69 -7.85
N VAL A 3 -25.95 34.95 -8.82
CA VAL A 3 -26.70 33.86 -9.48
C VAL A 3 -26.95 32.66 -8.55
N LEU A 4 -25.99 32.33 -7.68
CA LEU A 4 -26.12 31.23 -6.71
C LEU A 4 -26.97 31.64 -5.50
N GLU A 5 -26.87 32.90 -5.08
CA GLU A 5 -27.74 33.46 -4.04
C GLU A 5 -29.21 33.45 -4.48
N ASN A 6 -29.47 33.73 -5.76
CA ASN A 6 -30.82 33.69 -6.33
C ASN A 6 -31.38 32.27 -6.56
N SER A 7 -30.52 31.26 -6.65
CA SER A 7 -30.93 29.86 -6.85
C SER A 7 -31.12 29.09 -5.55
N GLY A 8 -30.82 29.70 -4.39
CA GLY A 8 -30.94 29.07 -3.08
C GLY A 8 -29.99 27.89 -2.86
N SER A 9 -28.95 27.74 -3.69
CA SER A 9 -27.97 26.65 -3.57
C SER A 9 -26.62 27.18 -3.12
N THR A 10 -25.97 26.44 -2.23
CA THR A 10 -24.58 26.71 -1.88
C THR A 10 -23.65 26.38 -3.06
N VAL A 11 -22.47 27.00 -3.09
CA VAL A 11 -21.42 26.67 -4.07
C VAL A 11 -21.07 25.18 -4.01
N SER A 12 -21.03 24.60 -2.80
CA SER A 12 -20.78 23.17 -2.60
C SER A 12 -21.85 22.28 -3.22
N GLU A 13 -23.13 22.57 -3.01
CA GLU A 13 -24.23 21.76 -3.57
C GLU A 13 -24.27 21.84 -5.09
N PHE A 14 -23.99 23.03 -5.64
CA PHE A 14 -23.88 23.22 -7.07
C PHE A 14 -22.73 22.38 -7.66
N MET A 15 -21.52 22.46 -7.07
CA MET A 15 -20.37 21.68 -7.52
C MET A 15 -20.62 20.17 -7.39
N LEU A 16 -21.21 19.71 -6.28
CA LEU A 16 -21.53 18.30 -6.08
C LEU A 16 -22.55 17.81 -7.12
N SER A 17 -23.59 18.58 -7.39
CA SER A 17 -24.62 18.22 -8.38
C SER A 17 -24.04 18.18 -9.79
N LEU A 18 -23.17 19.13 -10.12
CA LEU A 18 -22.52 19.22 -11.42
C LEU A 18 -21.57 18.05 -11.66
N LEU A 19 -20.75 17.68 -10.67
CA LEU A 19 -19.76 16.60 -10.77
C LEU A 19 -20.36 15.20 -10.64
N SER A 20 -21.47 15.04 -9.92
CA SER A 20 -22.06 13.71 -9.66
C SER A 20 -23.04 13.26 -10.74
N SER A 21 -23.62 14.18 -11.51
CA SER A 21 -24.62 13.82 -12.52
C SER A 21 -23.97 13.49 -13.85
N SER A 22 -24.27 12.29 -14.38
CA SER A 22 -23.76 11.82 -15.67
C SER A 22 -24.22 12.68 -16.85
N GLN A 23 -25.30 13.43 -16.69
CA GLN A 23 -25.84 14.31 -17.75
C GLN A 23 -24.93 15.51 -18.06
N TYR A 24 -23.99 15.84 -17.17
CA TYR A 24 -23.09 17.00 -17.33
C TYR A 24 -21.65 16.59 -17.65
N LYS A 25 -21.36 15.32 -17.93
CA LYS A 25 -19.99 14.83 -18.18
C LYS A 25 -19.22 15.66 -19.22
N ASP A 26 -19.87 16.02 -20.31
CA ASP A 26 -19.28 16.81 -21.40
C ASP A 26 -19.59 18.31 -21.31
N HIS A 27 -20.13 18.77 -20.17
CA HIS A 27 -20.48 20.17 -19.98
C HIS A 27 -19.22 21.04 -19.83
N PRO A 28 -19.15 22.22 -20.47
CA PRO A 28 -17.97 23.10 -20.39
C PRO A 28 -17.53 23.43 -18.96
N PHE A 29 -18.47 23.59 -18.03
CA PHE A 29 -18.16 23.81 -16.61
C PHE A 29 -17.54 22.59 -15.90
N VAL A 30 -17.89 21.37 -16.30
CA VAL A 30 -17.22 20.17 -15.78
C VAL A 30 -15.80 20.10 -16.31
N HIS A 31 -15.61 20.36 -17.61
CA HIS A 31 -14.28 20.39 -18.21
C HIS A 31 -13.38 21.46 -17.58
N ASP A 32 -13.89 22.69 -17.39
CA ASP A 32 -13.16 23.76 -16.70
C ASP A 32 -12.76 23.34 -15.28
N LEU A 33 -13.70 22.77 -14.51
CA LEU A 33 -13.45 22.34 -13.14
C LEU A 33 -12.41 21.20 -13.06
N ILE A 34 -12.44 20.25 -13.99
CA ILE A 34 -11.43 19.18 -14.10
C ILE A 34 -10.07 19.77 -14.52
N THR A 35 -10.03 20.67 -15.50
CA THR A 35 -8.80 21.32 -15.96
C THR A 35 -8.13 22.11 -14.84
N ARG A 36 -8.94 22.79 -14.02
CA ARG A 36 -8.51 23.59 -12.87
C ARG A 36 -8.33 22.78 -11.59
N SER A 37 -8.57 21.46 -11.61
CA SER A 37 -8.60 20.64 -10.39
C SER A 37 -7.27 20.63 -9.65
N ALA A 38 -6.13 20.61 -10.36
CA ALA A 38 -4.81 20.68 -9.74
C ALA A 38 -4.61 21.98 -8.94
N ASP A 39 -5.02 23.12 -9.50
CA ASP A 39 -4.96 24.43 -8.80
C ASP A 39 -5.91 24.46 -7.60
N ILE A 40 -7.11 23.88 -7.75
CA ILE A 40 -8.10 23.82 -6.67
C ILE A 40 -7.55 22.95 -5.52
N PHE A 41 -7.01 21.77 -5.84
CA PHE A 41 -6.40 20.87 -4.87
C PHE A 41 -5.18 21.50 -4.21
N SER A 42 -4.31 22.22 -4.93
CA SER A 42 -3.14 22.87 -4.32
C SER A 42 -3.54 23.92 -3.29
N ILE A 43 -4.55 24.76 -3.60
CA ILE A 43 -5.09 25.75 -2.67
C ILE A 43 -5.76 25.07 -1.47
N LEU A 44 -6.52 23.99 -1.69
CA LEU A 44 -7.12 23.22 -0.60
C LEU A 44 -6.07 22.58 0.29
N MET A 45 -5.00 22.02 -0.29
CA MET A 45 -3.90 21.41 0.43
C MET A 45 -3.08 22.43 1.23
N GLN A 46 -2.91 23.65 0.72
CA GLN A 46 -2.30 24.73 1.48
C GLN A 46 -3.11 25.06 2.73
N ARG A 47 -4.45 25.02 2.65
CA ARG A 47 -5.34 25.24 3.80
C ARG A 47 -5.36 24.08 4.79
N CYS A 48 -5.05 22.85 4.35
CA CYS A 48 -4.93 21.70 5.24
C CYS A 48 -3.85 21.90 6.32
N ALA A 49 -2.83 22.72 6.05
CA ALA A 49 -1.79 23.04 7.04
C ALA A 49 -2.35 23.71 8.30
N ASP A 50 -3.46 24.43 8.17
CA ASP A 50 -4.09 25.19 9.25
C ASP A 50 -5.45 24.59 9.71
N ASP A 51 -5.94 23.53 9.04
CA ASP A 51 -7.24 22.90 9.32
C ASP A 51 -7.15 21.37 9.36
N ASP A 52 -7.00 20.83 10.58
CA ASP A 52 -6.97 19.40 10.88
C ASP A 52 -8.21 18.65 10.36
N ARG A 53 -9.38 19.31 10.30
CA ARG A 53 -10.61 18.66 9.83
C ARG A 53 -10.56 18.45 8.33
N LEU A 54 -10.00 19.43 7.59
CA LEU A 54 -9.81 19.31 6.16
C LEU A 54 -8.74 18.26 5.83
N LEU A 55 -7.62 18.28 6.55
CA LEU A 55 -6.56 17.27 6.40
C LEU A 55 -7.08 15.86 6.66
N LYS A 56 -7.86 15.67 7.73
CA LYS A 56 -8.48 14.39 8.05
C LYS A 56 -9.41 13.92 6.92
N ARG A 57 -10.26 14.80 6.39
CA ARG A 57 -11.17 14.46 5.28
C ARG A 57 -10.41 14.08 4.01
N ALA A 58 -9.37 14.82 3.64
CA ALA A 58 -8.53 14.50 2.50
C ALA A 58 -7.86 13.13 2.67
N THR A 59 -7.34 12.86 3.87
CA THR A 59 -6.74 11.57 4.23
C THR A 59 -7.76 10.43 4.17
N ASP A 60 -8.98 10.65 4.63
CA ASP A 60 -10.05 9.63 4.61
C ASP A 60 -10.46 9.28 3.17
N VAL A 61 -10.49 10.27 2.26
CA VAL A 61 -10.72 10.03 0.82
C VAL A 61 -9.60 9.17 0.23
N LEU A 62 -8.34 9.52 0.49
CA LEU A 62 -7.18 8.80 -0.03
C LEU A 62 -7.10 7.36 0.52
N LYS A 63 -7.39 7.17 1.81
CA LYS A 63 -7.54 5.84 2.41
C LYS A 63 -8.62 5.01 1.74
N GLY A 64 -9.72 5.65 1.31
CA GLY A 64 -10.78 5.00 0.54
C GLY A 64 -10.27 4.41 -0.77
N VAL A 65 -9.44 5.15 -1.51
CA VAL A 65 -8.79 4.68 -2.75
C VAL A 65 -7.88 3.48 -2.47
N TYR A 66 -6.93 3.63 -1.55
CA TYR A 66 -6.00 2.54 -1.23
C TYR A 66 -6.69 1.30 -0.68
N ARG A 67 -7.78 1.46 0.11
CA ARG A 67 -8.56 0.32 0.59
C ARG A 67 -9.26 -0.42 -0.54
N ALA A 68 -9.76 0.29 -1.55
CA ALA A 68 -10.39 -0.33 -2.71
C ALA A 68 -9.38 -1.13 -3.53
N GLU A 69 -8.21 -0.55 -3.78
CA GLU A 69 -7.11 -1.20 -4.50
C GLU A 69 -6.51 -2.38 -3.73
N LEU A 70 -6.30 -2.24 -2.41
CA LEU A 70 -5.87 -3.34 -1.54
C LEU A 70 -6.86 -4.51 -1.60
N ARG A 71 -8.16 -4.23 -1.56
CA ARG A 71 -9.18 -5.27 -1.67
C ARG A 71 -9.17 -5.95 -3.03
N GLU A 72 -8.90 -5.22 -4.11
CA GLU A 72 -8.79 -5.78 -5.46
C GLU A 72 -7.60 -6.75 -5.54
N ILE A 73 -6.40 -6.32 -5.14
CA ILE A 73 -5.20 -7.16 -5.22
C ILE A 73 -5.26 -8.36 -4.26
N THR A 74 -5.85 -8.18 -3.08
CA THR A 74 -6.02 -9.27 -2.09
C THR A 74 -7.30 -10.08 -2.28
N SER A 75 -8.00 -9.93 -3.40
CA SER A 75 -9.16 -10.77 -3.69
C SER A 75 -8.76 -12.23 -3.88
N GLU A 76 -9.70 -13.14 -3.64
CA GLU A 76 -9.47 -14.58 -3.86
C GLU A 76 -9.11 -14.88 -5.31
N GLU A 77 -9.70 -14.13 -6.25
CA GLU A 77 -9.49 -14.28 -7.69
C GLU A 77 -8.06 -13.95 -8.13
N ARG A 78 -7.40 -12.99 -7.46
CA ARG A 78 -6.03 -12.58 -7.77
C ARG A 78 -4.96 -13.44 -7.10
N GLY A 79 -5.34 -14.18 -6.05
CA GLY A 79 -4.41 -15.09 -5.38
C GLY A 79 -3.31 -14.44 -4.54
N TRP A 80 -3.26 -13.10 -4.44
CA TRP A 80 -2.25 -12.39 -3.63
C TRP A 80 -2.62 -12.24 -2.14
N HIS A 81 -3.65 -12.94 -1.68
CA HIS A 81 -4.03 -13.00 -0.26
C HIS A 81 -3.14 -13.99 0.52
N PHE A 82 -1.88 -13.64 0.74
CA PHE A 82 -0.96 -14.49 1.50
C PHE A 82 -1.15 -14.30 3.01
N GLY A 83 -1.98 -15.15 3.62
CA GLY A 83 -2.09 -15.24 5.07
C GLY A 83 -0.97 -16.11 5.65
N ALA A 84 -0.11 -15.55 6.51
CA ALA A 84 1.04 -16.26 7.09
C ALA A 84 0.72 -17.61 7.78
N MET A 85 -0.55 -17.87 8.15
CA MET A 85 -0.98 -19.12 8.78
C MET A 85 -1.63 -20.14 7.83
N GLY A 86 -1.84 -19.81 6.55
CA GLY A 86 -2.57 -20.64 5.59
C GLY A 86 -1.83 -20.97 4.30
N VAL A 87 -0.62 -20.43 4.10
CA VAL A 87 0.17 -20.65 2.88
C VAL A 87 0.79 -22.03 2.90
N THR A 88 0.51 -22.81 1.86
CA THR A 88 1.16 -24.11 1.63
C THR A 88 2.52 -23.93 0.97
N THR A 89 3.43 -24.88 1.15
CA THR A 89 4.75 -24.87 0.50
C THR A 89 4.66 -24.80 -1.02
N LYS A 90 3.63 -25.41 -1.63
CA LYS A 90 3.36 -25.32 -3.06
C LYS A 90 2.96 -23.92 -3.54
N GLN A 91 2.18 -23.18 -2.73
CA GLN A 91 1.84 -21.79 -3.05
C GLN A 91 3.05 -20.87 -2.91
N LEU A 92 3.97 -21.18 -1.99
CA LEU A 92 5.22 -20.45 -1.85
C LEU A 92 6.17 -20.74 -3.02
N GLU A 93 6.25 -21.99 -3.48
CA GLU A 93 7.07 -22.37 -4.65
C GLU A 93 6.60 -21.69 -5.94
N GLY A 94 5.28 -21.49 -6.09
CA GLY A 94 4.69 -20.75 -7.20
C GLY A 94 4.66 -19.23 -7.02
N PHE A 95 5.15 -18.70 -5.89
CA PHE A 95 5.12 -17.27 -5.63
C PHE A 95 6.22 -16.56 -6.41
N SER A 96 5.82 -15.61 -7.26
CA SER A 96 6.72 -14.73 -7.99
C SER A 96 6.45 -13.29 -7.55
N ILE A 97 7.49 -12.63 -7.02
CA ILE A 97 7.44 -11.21 -6.66
C ILE A 97 7.20 -10.36 -7.92
N ASP A 98 7.79 -10.76 -9.05
CA ASP A 98 7.63 -10.05 -10.32
C ASP A 98 6.18 -10.13 -10.82
N ASP A 99 5.51 -11.25 -10.62
CA ASP A 99 4.11 -11.45 -11.01
C ASP A 99 3.19 -10.62 -10.11
N MET A 100 3.46 -10.61 -8.80
CA MET A 100 2.74 -9.78 -7.84
C MET A 100 2.91 -8.29 -8.14
N ALA A 101 4.13 -7.85 -8.46
CA ALA A 101 4.43 -6.45 -8.79
C ALA A 101 3.69 -6.01 -10.06
N ARG A 102 3.70 -6.83 -11.12
CA ARG A 102 2.95 -6.56 -12.35
C ARG A 102 1.45 -6.48 -12.12
N ASP A 103 0.90 -7.41 -11.34
CA ASP A 103 -0.53 -7.41 -11.01
C ASP A 103 -0.91 -6.19 -10.14
N MET A 104 -0.03 -5.78 -9.23
CA MET A 104 -0.21 -4.59 -8.41
C MET A 104 -0.20 -3.31 -9.26
N GLU A 105 0.72 -3.18 -10.20
CA GLU A 105 0.78 -2.04 -11.12
C GLU A 105 -0.51 -1.90 -11.95
N ILE A 106 -1.11 -3.04 -12.36
CA ILE A 106 -2.34 -3.05 -13.16
C ILE A 106 -3.58 -2.81 -12.29
N CYS A 107 -3.68 -3.46 -11.14
CA CYS A 107 -4.92 -3.56 -10.35
C CYS A 107 -4.98 -2.57 -9.18
N ALA A 108 -3.82 -2.06 -8.76
CA ALA A 108 -3.66 -1.16 -7.63
C ALA A 108 -2.65 -0.03 -7.98
N PRO A 109 -2.90 0.74 -9.05
CA PRO A 109 -1.92 1.68 -9.60
C PRO A 109 -1.54 2.80 -8.63
N GLU A 110 -2.48 3.32 -7.82
CA GLU A 110 -2.17 4.39 -6.87
C GLU A 110 -1.36 3.86 -5.69
N LEU A 111 -1.67 2.66 -5.21
CA LEU A 111 -0.90 1.96 -4.19
C LEU A 111 0.50 1.60 -4.68
N TRP A 112 0.64 1.16 -5.93
CA TRP A 112 1.94 0.90 -6.56
C TRP A 112 2.78 2.18 -6.63
N ARG A 113 2.18 3.29 -7.06
CA ARG A 113 2.84 4.60 -7.08
C ARG A 113 3.27 5.05 -5.68
N LEU A 114 2.43 4.83 -4.66
CA LEU A 114 2.77 5.10 -3.28
C LEU A 114 3.97 4.25 -2.83
N LEU A 115 3.99 2.96 -3.16
CA LEU A 115 5.10 2.08 -2.84
C LEU A 115 6.39 2.56 -3.52
N GLY A 116 6.32 2.93 -4.80
CA GLY A 116 7.44 3.55 -5.53
C GLY A 116 7.98 4.78 -4.80
N MET A 117 7.12 5.73 -4.43
CA MET A 117 7.54 6.93 -3.67
C MET A 117 8.16 6.62 -2.30
N LEU A 118 7.77 5.52 -1.64
CA LEU A 118 8.31 5.13 -0.34
C LEU A 118 9.65 4.40 -0.46
N LEU A 119 9.89 3.74 -1.59
CA LEU A 119 11.08 2.94 -1.85
C LEU A 119 12.14 3.70 -2.67
N ASP A 120 11.73 4.70 -3.45
CA ASP A 120 12.62 5.61 -4.15
C ASP A 120 13.37 6.44 -3.10
N ASP A 121 14.67 6.17 -2.94
CA ASP A 121 15.58 7.09 -2.25
C ASP A 121 15.68 8.33 -3.14
N GLU A 122 15.27 9.51 -2.65
CA GLU A 122 15.42 10.82 -3.32
C GLU A 122 16.91 11.21 -3.47
N ARG A 123 17.77 10.31 -3.94
CA ARG A 123 19.16 10.55 -4.25
C ARG A 123 19.34 10.61 -5.75
N MET A 124 19.49 11.86 -6.19
CA MET A 124 20.22 12.33 -7.37
C MET A 124 19.38 12.59 -8.63
N GLY A 125 19.31 13.89 -8.96
CA GLY A 125 18.82 14.37 -10.23
C GLY A 125 19.70 14.00 -11.42
N ASN A 126 19.10 14.14 -12.60
CA ASN A 126 19.71 14.27 -13.92
C ASN A 126 21.11 13.67 -14.10
N LYS A 127 21.17 12.42 -14.53
CA LYS A 127 22.11 12.01 -15.58
C LYS A 127 21.41 11.11 -16.60
N PRO A 128 21.71 11.28 -17.90
CA PRO A 128 21.17 10.43 -18.95
C PRO A 128 21.81 9.04 -18.89
N GLU A 129 20.99 8.07 -19.29
CA GLU A 129 21.26 6.66 -19.56
C GLU A 129 22.73 6.34 -19.85
N GLU A 130 23.36 5.65 -18.90
CA GLU A 130 24.43 4.69 -19.18
C GLU A 130 23.95 3.35 -18.61
N ASP A 131 24.06 2.31 -19.44
CA ASP A 131 23.63 0.94 -19.23
C ASP A 131 24.28 0.33 -17.98
N CYS A 132 23.62 0.46 -16.82
CA CYS A 132 24.03 -0.22 -15.58
C CYS A 132 23.29 -1.56 -15.45
N ARG A 133 23.48 -2.46 -16.41
CA ARG A 133 23.11 -3.88 -16.25
C ARG A 133 24.15 -4.72 -15.52
N ASP A 134 25.24 -4.15 -15.00
CA ASP A 134 26.41 -4.96 -14.60
C ASP A 134 27.03 -4.67 -13.22
N ASP A 135 26.48 -3.80 -12.36
CA ASP A 135 27.22 -3.42 -11.13
C ASP A 135 26.39 -3.31 -9.83
N LEU A 136 25.23 -3.99 -9.77
CA LEU A 136 24.46 -4.14 -8.51
C LEU A 136 24.33 -5.60 -8.06
N LEU A 137 25.26 -6.47 -8.47
CA LEU A 137 25.56 -7.67 -7.69
C LEU A 137 26.58 -7.26 -6.63
N THR A 138 26.09 -6.54 -5.63
CA THR A 138 26.83 -6.47 -4.36
C THR A 138 26.99 -7.91 -3.93
N GLU A 139 28.23 -8.39 -3.81
CA GLU A 139 28.61 -9.66 -3.20
C GLU A 139 28.02 -9.70 -1.78
N GLY A 140 26.74 -10.06 -1.70
CA GLY A 140 25.93 -10.08 -0.50
C GLY A 140 25.85 -11.52 -0.04
N ASP A 141 26.90 -11.95 0.66
CA ASP A 141 26.99 -13.15 1.48
C ASP A 141 26.03 -14.28 1.06
N ASP A 142 26.46 -15.05 0.06
CA ASP A 142 25.96 -16.40 -0.22
C ASP A 142 25.92 -17.23 1.08
N GLU A 143 26.83 -16.93 2.02
CA GLU A 143 26.93 -17.50 3.37
C GLU A 143 25.68 -17.23 4.25
N TYR A 144 24.99 -16.10 4.09
CA TYR A 144 23.78 -15.78 4.86
C TYR A 144 22.61 -16.67 4.47
N TRP A 145 22.36 -16.85 3.16
CA TRP A 145 21.27 -17.70 2.68
C TRP A 145 21.60 -19.20 2.81
N ASN A 146 22.88 -19.58 2.69
CA ASN A 146 23.33 -20.94 2.98
C ASN A 146 23.09 -21.35 4.45
N ALA A 147 23.19 -20.40 5.40
CA ALA A 147 22.85 -20.65 6.80
C ALA A 147 21.34 -20.78 7.07
N VAL A 148 20.48 -20.30 6.16
CA VAL A 148 19.02 -20.43 6.24
C VAL A 148 18.57 -21.82 5.76
N ASP A 149 19.25 -22.39 4.76
CA ASP A 149 19.00 -23.76 4.28
C ASP A 149 19.41 -24.84 5.30
N GLU A 150 20.32 -24.52 6.23
CA GLU A 150 20.69 -25.40 7.36
C GLU A 150 19.68 -25.41 8.52
N ILE A 151 18.62 -24.60 8.47
CA ILE A 151 17.56 -24.68 9.46
C ILE A 151 16.77 -25.96 9.19
N ASP A 152 17.08 -27.02 9.95
CA ASP A 152 16.31 -28.26 9.99
C ASP A 152 14.89 -28.00 10.50
N LEU A 153 14.00 -27.62 9.57
CA LEU A 153 12.59 -27.39 9.83
C LEU A 153 11.88 -28.67 10.28
N GLU A 154 12.39 -29.84 9.89
CA GLU A 154 11.83 -31.14 10.26
C GLU A 154 12.15 -31.48 11.72
N GLY A 155 13.40 -31.27 12.16
CA GLY A 155 13.82 -31.33 13.56
C GLY A 155 13.16 -30.28 14.44
N PHE A 156 12.92 -29.07 13.91
CA PHE A 156 12.19 -28.01 14.61
C PHE A 156 10.73 -28.40 14.88
N ILE A 157 10.04 -29.01 13.90
CA ILE A 157 8.67 -29.51 14.05
C ILE A 157 8.62 -30.75 14.96
N ALA A 158 9.62 -31.64 14.87
CA ALA A 158 9.75 -32.78 15.77
C ALA A 158 9.90 -32.33 17.24
N GLY A 159 10.71 -31.30 17.50
CA GLY A 159 10.87 -30.71 18.83
C GLY A 159 9.61 -30.03 19.40
N LEU A 160 8.69 -29.57 18.55
CA LEU A 160 7.39 -29.01 18.97
C LEU A 160 6.37 -30.07 19.37
N THR A 161 6.54 -31.31 18.91
CA THR A 161 5.62 -32.43 19.20
C THR A 161 6.08 -33.31 20.35
N THR A 162 7.36 -33.23 20.74
CA THR A 162 7.88 -33.90 21.94
C THR A 162 7.88 -32.96 23.15
N GLU A 163 7.00 -33.23 24.11
CA GLU A 163 6.96 -32.53 25.40
C GLU A 163 8.30 -32.67 26.16
N GLY A 164 9.13 -31.62 26.18
CA GLY A 164 10.32 -31.64 27.04
C GLY A 164 11.36 -30.53 26.87
N ARG A 165 11.22 -29.46 27.68
CA ARG A 165 12.26 -28.49 28.12
C ARG A 165 12.96 -27.63 27.05
N SER A 166 12.40 -26.45 26.80
CA SER A 166 13.11 -25.31 26.20
C SER A 166 13.87 -24.47 27.25
N SER A 167 15.11 -24.11 26.91
CA SER A 167 16.03 -23.27 27.71
C SER A 167 15.52 -21.82 27.87
N PRO A 168 15.70 -21.16 29.04
CA PRO A 168 15.06 -19.87 29.38
C PRO A 168 15.36 -18.71 28.43
N ALA A 169 16.52 -18.70 27.75
CA ALA A 169 16.88 -17.65 26.78
C ALA A 169 16.04 -17.68 25.49
N SER A 170 15.49 -18.85 25.12
CA SER A 170 14.63 -19.02 23.94
C SER A 170 13.18 -18.60 24.19
N LEU A 171 12.73 -18.62 25.45
CA LEU A 171 11.39 -18.21 25.86
C LEU A 171 11.19 -16.69 25.78
N ASP A 172 12.23 -15.92 26.13
CA ASP A 172 12.15 -14.46 26.17
C ASP A 172 12.10 -13.84 24.75
N LYS A 173 12.96 -14.35 23.84
CA LYS A 173 12.89 -13.99 22.40
C LYS A 173 11.57 -14.43 21.76
N ARG A 174 11.02 -15.58 22.16
CA ARG A 174 9.70 -16.07 21.70
C ARG A 174 8.57 -15.16 22.18
N SER A 175 8.62 -14.69 23.42
CA SER A 175 7.64 -13.75 23.98
C SER A 175 7.67 -12.40 23.24
N CYS A 176 8.87 -11.86 22.96
CA CYS A 176 9.01 -10.62 22.20
C CYS A 176 8.51 -10.73 20.75
N ARG A 177 8.84 -11.83 20.05
CA ARG A 177 8.36 -12.08 18.68
C ARG A 177 6.85 -12.27 18.64
N HIS A 178 6.29 -13.03 19.59
CA HIS A 178 4.84 -13.21 19.69
C HIS A 178 4.11 -11.90 19.99
N ALA A 179 4.66 -11.05 20.86
CA ALA A 179 4.09 -9.73 21.15
C ALA A 179 4.11 -8.80 19.93
N ALA A 180 5.19 -8.83 19.13
CA ALA A 180 5.29 -8.06 17.90
C ALA A 180 4.27 -8.54 16.84
N VAL A 181 4.18 -9.85 16.63
CA VAL A 181 3.21 -10.45 15.70
C VAL A 181 1.78 -10.18 16.12
N VAL A 182 1.44 -10.30 17.42
CA VAL A 182 0.09 -9.99 17.94
C VAL A 182 -0.25 -8.51 17.75
N LYS A 183 0.73 -7.60 17.88
CA LYS A 183 0.51 -6.17 17.60
C LYS A 183 0.23 -5.94 16.12
N ILE A 184 0.96 -6.59 15.22
CA ILE A 184 0.76 -6.48 13.77
C ILE A 184 -0.61 -7.04 13.38
N VAL A 185 -0.96 -8.25 13.85
CA VAL A 185 -2.25 -8.89 13.58
C VAL A 185 -3.44 -8.04 14.06
N ARG A 186 -3.33 -7.40 15.23
CA ARG A 186 -4.37 -6.49 15.74
C ARG A 186 -4.55 -5.22 14.90
N VAL A 187 -3.48 -4.71 14.29
CA VAL A 187 -3.55 -3.54 13.41
C VAL A 187 -4.16 -3.89 12.06
N CYS A 188 -3.98 -5.14 11.59
CA CYS A 188 -4.53 -5.60 10.31
C CYS A 188 -5.98 -6.13 10.39
N SER A 189 -6.56 -6.25 11.59
CA SER A 189 -7.90 -6.81 11.82
C SER A 189 -8.99 -5.77 12.14
N THR A 190 -8.70 -4.47 11.96
CA THR A 190 -9.66 -3.35 12.12
C THR A 190 -9.78 -2.55 10.84
#